data_AF-A0A7X6ML43-F1
#
_entry.id   AF-A0A7X6ML43-F1
#
_cell.length_a   1.000
_cell.length_b   1.000
_cell.length_c   1.000
_cell.angle_alpha   90.00
_cell.angle_beta   90.00
_cell.angle_gamma   90.00
#
_symmetry.space_group_name_H-M   'P 1'
#
loop_
_entity.id
_entity.type
_entity.pdbx_description
1 polymer ?
#
loop_
_entity_poly.entity_id
_entity_poly.type
_entity_poly.pdbx_seq_one_letter_code
_entity_poly.pdbx_strand_id
1 'polypeptide(L)'
;MAVVKRYRVSSAAEAVRVAGSDLAEVLDSFAGCFGLERSSVAYVSTPITTGRRYYAWLATSKLSKDNPNFPMEHAREVIAVNQASAHALVLQARRLLGKIVVDPTGLKAPEWSQSDFHFFWSRLITDYVGTVVFNDGWEYSTGCTYEYAAALRAGATVLDAQMSVMPPIVAVTKTDEAIALLRGQGHAVQSLAVAQRQIVEAVESAG
;
A
#
# COMPACT_ATOMS: atom_id res chain seq x y z
N MET A 1 -28.26 -36.18 -40.13
CA MET A 1 -27.46 -34.97 -40.42
C MET A 1 -27.56 -34.04 -39.22
N ALA A 2 -26.47 -33.84 -38.47
CA ALA A 2 -26.45 -32.96 -37.30
C ALA A 2 -25.91 -31.59 -37.69
N VAL A 3 -26.67 -30.54 -37.38
CA VAL A 3 -26.28 -29.14 -37.62
C VAL A 3 -25.39 -28.69 -36.46
N VAL A 4 -24.09 -28.55 -36.71
CA VAL A 4 -23.15 -27.98 -35.75
C VAL A 4 -23.28 -26.45 -35.78
N LYS A 5 -23.91 -25.88 -34.75
CA LYS A 5 -23.86 -24.43 -34.49
C LYS A 5 -22.45 -24.06 -34.03
N ARG A 6 -21.66 -23.46 -34.92
CA ARG A 6 -20.38 -22.83 -34.55
C ARG A 6 -20.69 -21.54 -33.78
N TYR A 7 -20.39 -21.53 -32.48
CA TYR A 7 -20.33 -20.29 -31.72
C TYR A 7 -19.10 -19.49 -32.17
N ARG A 8 -19.34 -18.29 -32.70
CA ARG A 8 -18.32 -17.30 -32.99
C ARG A 8 -17.88 -16.71 -31.65
N VAL A 9 -16.66 -16.99 -31.21
CA VAL A 9 -16.05 -16.26 -30.10
C VAL A 9 -15.73 -14.86 -30.64
N SER A 10 -16.50 -13.87 -30.21
CA SER A 10 -16.24 -12.45 -30.45
C SER A 10 -14.93 -12.07 -29.75
N SER A 11 -13.92 -11.65 -30.51
CA SER A 11 -12.58 -11.30 -30.03
C SER A 11 -12.48 -9.84 -29.58
N ALA A 12 -13.43 -9.37 -28.78
CA ALA A 12 -13.32 -8.09 -28.10
C ALA A 12 -13.49 -8.35 -26.61
N ALA A 13 -12.37 -8.45 -25.90
CA ALA A 13 -12.36 -8.34 -24.46
C ALA A 13 -12.78 -6.90 -24.13
N GLU A 14 -14.07 -6.70 -23.96
CA GLU A 14 -14.63 -5.49 -23.37
C GLU A 14 -14.12 -5.48 -21.92
N ALA A 15 -13.12 -4.65 -21.63
CA ALA A 15 -12.63 -4.48 -20.28
C ALA A 15 -13.78 -3.89 -19.45
N VAL A 16 -14.45 -4.75 -18.69
CA VAL A 16 -15.50 -4.34 -17.76
C VAL A 16 -14.87 -3.37 -16.77
N ARG A 17 -15.34 -2.12 -16.81
CA ARG A 17 -14.97 -1.10 -15.83
C ARG A 17 -15.68 -1.45 -14.52
N VAL A 18 -14.95 -2.06 -13.61
CA VAL A 18 -15.41 -2.33 -12.25
C VAL A 18 -15.22 -1.03 -11.45
N ALA A 19 -16.31 -0.43 -10.98
CA ALA A 19 -16.21 0.75 -10.11
C ALA A 19 -15.62 0.36 -8.74
N GLY A 20 -15.11 1.33 -7.98
CA GLY A 20 -14.49 1.06 -6.67
C GLY A 20 -15.43 0.36 -5.66
N SER A 21 -16.75 0.56 -5.76
CA SER A 21 -17.76 -0.15 -4.97
C SER A 21 -17.95 -1.60 -5.39
N ASP A 22 -17.86 -1.91 -6.69
CA ASP A 22 -18.04 -3.26 -7.23
C ASP A 22 -16.85 -4.16 -6.85
N LEU A 23 -15.66 -3.58 -6.80
CA LEU A 23 -14.44 -4.31 -6.44
C LEU A 23 -14.45 -4.79 -4.98
N ALA A 24 -15.14 -4.02 -4.16
CA ALA A 24 -15.34 -4.28 -2.75
C ALA A 24 -16.23 -5.51 -2.52
N GLU A 25 -17.34 -5.62 -3.26
CA GLU A 25 -18.18 -6.82 -3.24
C GLU A 25 -17.46 -8.05 -3.82
N VAL A 26 -16.63 -7.85 -4.85
CA VAL A 26 -15.78 -8.91 -5.41
C VAL A 26 -14.74 -9.41 -4.40
N LEU A 27 -14.11 -8.50 -3.65
CA LEU A 27 -13.19 -8.85 -2.56
C LEU A 27 -13.90 -9.69 -1.49
N ASP A 28 -15.09 -9.27 -1.08
CA ASP A 28 -15.88 -9.97 -0.05
C ASP A 28 -16.30 -11.37 -0.53
N SER A 29 -16.78 -11.48 -1.76
CA SER A 29 -17.12 -12.77 -2.37
C SER A 29 -15.90 -13.69 -2.50
N PHE A 30 -14.77 -13.14 -2.98
CA PHE A 30 -13.52 -13.88 -3.13
C PHE A 30 -13.01 -14.38 -1.78
N ALA A 31 -12.92 -13.51 -0.77
CA ALA A 31 -12.45 -13.89 0.56
C ALA A 31 -13.35 -14.95 1.21
N GLY A 32 -14.67 -14.83 1.02
CA GLY A 32 -15.66 -15.83 1.45
C GLY A 32 -15.45 -17.20 0.81
N CYS A 33 -15.06 -17.28 -0.46
CA CYS A 33 -14.77 -18.56 -1.13
C CYS A 33 -13.59 -19.33 -0.51
N PHE A 34 -12.64 -18.63 0.09
CA PHE A 34 -11.45 -19.24 0.71
C PHE A 34 -11.57 -19.42 2.22
N GLY A 35 -12.68 -18.99 2.83
CA GLY A 35 -12.85 -19.02 4.29
C GLY A 35 -11.74 -18.27 5.03
N LEU A 36 -11.26 -17.16 4.45
CA LEU A 36 -10.15 -16.41 5.01
C LEU A 36 -10.56 -15.78 6.35
N GLU A 37 -9.90 -16.20 7.43
CA GLU A 37 -9.98 -15.51 8.70
C GLU A 37 -8.95 -14.38 8.74
N ARG A 38 -9.32 -13.22 9.30
CA ARG A 38 -8.42 -12.07 9.40
C ARG A 38 -7.09 -12.40 10.08
N SER A 39 -7.15 -13.20 11.14
CA SER A 39 -6.00 -13.68 11.90
C SER A 39 -4.97 -14.43 11.03
N SER A 40 -5.39 -15.01 9.90
CA SER A 40 -4.56 -15.81 9.00
C SER A 40 -3.86 -15.01 7.90
N VAL A 41 -4.19 -13.72 7.75
CA VAL A 41 -3.66 -12.86 6.68
C VAL A 41 -2.75 -11.78 7.24
N ALA A 42 -1.61 -11.60 6.59
CA ALA A 42 -0.71 -10.49 6.80
C ALA A 42 -0.58 -9.62 5.52
N TYR A 43 -0.37 -8.32 5.70
CA TYR A 43 -0.11 -7.37 4.62
C TYR A 43 1.26 -6.73 4.81
N VAL A 44 2.02 -6.56 3.74
CA VAL A 44 3.26 -5.76 3.77
C VAL A 44 2.98 -4.37 3.23
N SER A 45 3.09 -3.36 4.08
CA SER A 45 3.03 -1.95 3.67
C SER A 45 4.41 -1.44 3.28
N THR A 46 4.52 -0.82 2.10
CA THR A 46 5.81 -0.36 1.59
C THR A 46 5.66 0.86 0.69
N PRO A 47 6.56 1.85 0.78
CA PRO A 47 6.46 3.07 -0.02
C PRO A 47 6.91 2.82 -1.46
N ILE A 48 6.06 2.26 -2.33
CA ILE A 48 6.47 1.84 -3.69
C ILE A 48 6.98 3.01 -4.53
N THR A 49 6.16 4.05 -4.71
CA THR A 49 6.46 5.19 -5.61
C THR A 49 7.01 6.42 -4.90
N THR A 50 6.94 6.45 -3.56
CA THR A 50 7.35 7.60 -2.74
C THR A 50 8.29 7.15 -1.60
N GLY A 51 8.11 7.69 -0.40
CA GLY A 51 8.90 7.35 0.78
C GLY A 51 10.26 8.04 0.85
N ARG A 52 11.05 7.67 1.86
CA ARG A 52 12.35 8.29 2.15
C ARG A 52 13.29 8.30 0.94
N ARG A 53 13.32 7.20 0.17
CA ARG A 53 14.17 7.07 -1.02
C ARG A 53 13.79 8.06 -2.11
N TYR A 54 12.50 8.28 -2.35
CA TYR A 54 12.03 9.27 -3.31
C TYR A 54 12.54 10.67 -2.98
N TYR A 55 12.41 11.10 -1.73
CA TYR A 55 12.86 12.43 -1.32
C TYR A 55 14.39 12.57 -1.35
N ALA A 56 15.13 11.53 -0.97
CA ALA A 56 16.59 11.51 -1.11
C ALA A 56 17.04 11.59 -2.59
N TRP A 57 16.34 10.87 -3.47
CA TRP A 57 16.58 10.93 -4.91
C TRP A 57 16.22 12.29 -5.52
N LEU A 58 15.11 12.91 -5.12
CA LEU A 58 14.77 14.27 -5.57
C LEU A 58 15.85 15.29 -5.20
N ALA A 59 16.38 15.21 -3.97
CA ALA A 59 17.41 16.14 -3.49
C ALA A 59 18.73 16.03 -4.28
N THR A 60 19.03 14.85 -4.84
CA THR A 60 20.31 14.57 -5.52
C THR A 60 20.21 14.63 -7.05
N SER A 61 19.09 14.18 -7.63
CA SER A 61 18.90 14.11 -9.08
C SER A 61 18.79 15.48 -9.74
N LYS A 62 18.30 16.49 -9.02
CA LYS A 62 17.96 17.84 -9.54
C LYS A 62 17.01 17.80 -10.74
N LEU A 63 16.30 16.69 -10.95
CA LEU A 63 15.32 16.54 -12.01
C LEU A 63 13.99 17.16 -11.56
N SER A 64 13.43 18.06 -12.37
CA SER A 64 12.04 18.49 -12.20
C SER A 64 11.10 17.39 -12.71
N LYS A 65 9.85 17.39 -12.22
CA LYS A 65 8.81 16.46 -12.70
C LYS A 65 8.51 16.61 -14.20
N ASP A 66 8.79 17.79 -14.77
CA ASP A 66 8.61 18.09 -16.19
C ASP A 66 9.76 17.56 -17.05
N ASN A 67 10.85 17.06 -16.45
CA ASN A 67 11.96 16.49 -17.18
C ASN A 67 11.52 15.16 -17.87
N PRO A 68 11.78 14.97 -19.17
CA PRO A 68 11.36 13.76 -19.89
C PRO A 68 12.01 12.47 -19.34
N ASN A 69 13.17 12.57 -18.69
CA ASN A 69 13.83 11.43 -18.06
C ASN A 69 13.30 11.13 -16.66
N PHE A 70 12.50 12.02 -16.06
CA PHE A 70 11.99 11.85 -14.70
C PHE A 70 11.28 10.52 -14.50
N PRO A 71 10.34 10.07 -15.35
CA PRO A 71 9.63 8.81 -15.13
C PRO A 71 10.56 7.60 -15.18
N MET A 72 11.52 7.59 -16.11
CA MET A 72 12.49 6.50 -16.26
C MET A 72 13.44 6.43 -15.05
N GLU A 73 14.00 7.56 -14.64
CA GLU A 73 14.91 7.63 -13.50
C GLU A 73 14.18 7.35 -12.18
N HIS A 74 12.95 7.85 -12.01
CA HIS A 74 12.10 7.55 -10.86
C HIS A 74 11.78 6.06 -10.78
N ALA A 75 11.43 5.44 -11.92
CA ALA A 75 11.17 4.01 -11.98
C ALA A 75 12.41 3.18 -11.59
N ARG A 76 13.59 3.57 -12.08
CA ARG A 76 14.85 2.86 -11.85
C ARG A 76 15.39 3.05 -10.43
N GLU A 77 15.47 4.29 -9.96
CA GLU A 77 16.16 4.66 -8.72
C GLU A 77 15.28 4.57 -7.48
N VAL A 78 13.96 4.64 -7.65
CA VAL A 78 13.00 4.63 -6.53
C VAL A 78 12.15 3.38 -6.59
N ILE A 79 11.33 3.24 -7.65
CA ILE A 79 10.29 2.19 -7.69
C ILE A 79 10.92 0.80 -7.66
N ALA A 80 11.85 0.51 -8.57
CA ALA A 80 12.48 -0.81 -8.65
C ALA A 80 13.20 -1.19 -7.34
N VAL A 81 13.88 -0.24 -6.73
CA VAL A 81 14.61 -0.48 -5.48
C VAL A 81 13.65 -0.64 -4.30
N ASN A 82 12.53 0.08 -4.28
CA ASN A 82 11.50 -0.05 -3.24
C ASN A 82 10.77 -1.40 -3.38
N GLN A 83 10.45 -1.81 -4.60
CA GLN A 83 9.87 -3.12 -4.89
C GLN A 83 10.82 -4.26 -4.50
N ALA A 84 12.12 -4.13 -4.75
CA ALA A 84 13.10 -5.13 -4.30
C ALA A 84 13.15 -5.25 -2.76
N SER A 85 13.12 -4.12 -2.05
CA SER A 85 13.04 -4.10 -0.58
C SER A 85 11.74 -4.74 -0.08
N ALA A 86 10.60 -4.38 -0.69
CA ALA A 86 9.30 -4.97 -0.37
C ALA A 86 9.30 -6.48 -0.59
N HIS A 87 9.85 -6.96 -1.71
CA HIS A 87 9.93 -8.38 -2.00
C HIS A 87 10.73 -9.14 -0.94
N ALA A 88 11.87 -8.60 -0.51
CA ALA A 88 12.66 -9.19 0.57
C ALA A 88 11.85 -9.29 1.88
N LEU A 89 11.14 -8.21 2.26
CA LEU A 89 10.29 -8.19 3.44
C LEU A 89 9.10 -9.16 3.34
N VAL A 90 8.48 -9.27 2.16
CA VAL A 90 7.41 -10.25 1.88
C VAL A 90 7.90 -11.68 2.08
N LEU A 91 9.08 -12.03 1.55
CA LEU A 91 9.66 -13.36 1.74
C LEU A 91 9.95 -13.65 3.22
N GLN A 92 10.47 -12.66 3.94
CA GLN A 92 10.71 -12.76 5.37
C GLN A 92 9.38 -12.95 6.14
N ALA A 93 8.36 -12.16 5.85
CA ALA A 93 7.04 -12.25 6.48
C ALA A 93 6.40 -13.62 6.23
N ARG A 94 6.47 -14.14 4.99
CA ARG A 94 5.96 -15.48 4.64
C ARG A 94 6.64 -16.57 5.45
N ARG A 95 7.95 -16.46 5.65
CA ARG A 95 8.73 -17.44 6.41
C ARG A 95 8.43 -17.39 7.91
N LEU A 96 8.28 -16.20 8.48
CA LEU A 96 8.24 -16.02 9.94
C LEU A 96 6.83 -16.04 10.53
N LEU A 97 5.83 -15.56 9.79
CA LEU A 97 4.47 -15.38 10.34
C LEU A 97 3.59 -16.63 10.21
N GLY A 98 3.90 -17.53 9.27
CA GLY A 98 3.02 -18.67 8.96
C GLY A 98 1.63 -18.25 8.42
N LYS A 99 1.55 -17.04 7.85
CA LYS A 99 0.32 -16.42 7.34
C LYS A 99 0.32 -16.31 5.83
N ILE A 100 -0.87 -16.13 5.25
CA ILE A 100 -1.00 -15.68 3.86
C ILE A 100 -0.52 -14.22 3.81
N VAL A 101 0.54 -13.95 3.05
CA VAL A 101 1.10 -12.60 2.94
C VAL A 101 0.71 -11.95 1.63
N VAL A 102 -0.06 -10.87 1.74
CA VAL A 102 -0.41 -9.96 0.65
C VAL A 102 0.80 -9.08 0.31
N ASP A 103 1.21 -9.15 -0.95
CA ASP A 103 2.28 -8.35 -1.54
C ASP A 103 1.65 -7.28 -2.46
N PRO A 104 1.65 -5.99 -2.07
CA PRO A 104 0.99 -4.95 -2.85
C PRO A 104 1.74 -4.63 -4.15
N THR A 105 3.00 -5.06 -4.30
CA THR A 105 3.82 -4.71 -5.47
C THR A 105 3.35 -5.38 -6.76
N GLY A 106 2.55 -6.45 -6.65
CA GLY A 106 2.02 -7.20 -7.78
C GLY A 106 0.79 -6.57 -8.45
N LEU A 107 0.08 -5.66 -7.78
CA LEU A 107 -1.14 -5.07 -8.33
C LEU A 107 -0.81 -4.04 -9.42
N LYS A 108 -1.35 -4.26 -10.61
CA LYS A 108 -1.27 -3.30 -11.74
C LYS A 108 -2.67 -2.86 -12.11
N ALA A 109 -3.00 -1.62 -11.77
CA ALA A 109 -4.28 -0.99 -12.10
C ALA A 109 -4.01 0.40 -12.70
N PRO A 110 -3.66 0.50 -14.00
CA PRO A 110 -3.24 1.76 -14.61
C PRO A 110 -4.33 2.83 -14.64
N GLU A 111 -5.59 2.43 -14.59
CA GLU A 111 -6.76 3.33 -14.58
C GLU A 111 -7.09 3.85 -13.18
N TRP A 112 -6.41 3.37 -12.13
CA TRP A 112 -6.69 3.78 -10.76
C TRP A 112 -5.98 5.09 -10.42
N SER A 113 -6.73 5.99 -9.81
CA SER A 113 -6.16 7.14 -9.14
C SER A 113 -5.46 6.73 -7.84
N GLN A 114 -4.65 7.62 -7.29
CA GLN A 114 -4.05 7.42 -5.96
C GLN A 114 -5.13 7.21 -4.87
N SER A 115 -6.30 7.85 -5.02
CA SER A 115 -7.41 7.70 -4.08
C SER A 115 -7.99 6.29 -4.15
N ASP A 116 -8.10 5.70 -5.34
CA ASP A 116 -8.58 4.33 -5.53
C ASP A 116 -7.64 3.33 -4.86
N PHE A 117 -6.32 3.52 -5.03
CA PHE A 117 -5.33 2.69 -4.32
C PHE A 117 -5.44 2.83 -2.80
N HIS A 118 -5.55 4.05 -2.26
CA HIS A 118 -5.70 4.25 -0.83
C HIS A 118 -6.98 3.61 -0.28
N PHE A 119 -8.10 3.76 -0.99
CA PHE A 119 -9.37 3.17 -0.61
C PHE A 119 -9.30 1.64 -0.60
N PHE A 120 -8.80 1.04 -1.69
CA PHE A 120 -8.69 -0.40 -1.83
C PHE A 120 -7.82 -1.03 -0.74
N TRP A 121 -6.61 -0.53 -0.52
CA TRP A 121 -5.70 -1.11 0.47
C TRP A 121 -6.17 -0.88 1.90
N SER A 122 -6.70 0.30 2.21
CA SER A 122 -7.27 0.57 3.54
C SER A 122 -8.42 -0.38 3.83
N ARG A 123 -9.32 -0.61 2.87
CA ARG A 123 -10.42 -1.55 3.02
C ARG A 123 -9.94 -2.98 3.16
N LEU A 124 -9.03 -3.44 2.31
CA LEU A 124 -8.44 -4.78 2.41
C LEU A 124 -7.84 -5.02 3.80
N ILE A 125 -7.12 -4.03 4.34
CA ILE A 125 -6.54 -4.11 5.69
C ILE A 125 -7.65 -4.16 6.74
N THR A 126 -8.63 -3.26 6.64
CA THR A 126 -9.71 -3.15 7.61
C THR A 126 -10.61 -4.37 7.65
N ASP A 127 -10.80 -5.07 6.53
CA ASP A 127 -11.76 -6.18 6.45
C ASP A 127 -11.08 -7.55 6.59
N TYR A 128 -9.85 -7.70 6.08
CA TYR A 128 -9.23 -9.03 5.88
C TYR A 128 -7.90 -9.24 6.59
N VAL A 129 -7.23 -8.21 7.09
CA VAL A 129 -5.86 -8.35 7.59
C VAL A 129 -5.84 -8.33 9.12
N GLY A 130 -5.11 -9.29 9.70
CA GLY A 130 -4.85 -9.39 11.14
C GLY A 130 -3.44 -8.97 11.54
N THR A 131 -2.52 -8.82 10.58
CA THR A 131 -1.15 -8.36 10.84
C THR A 131 -0.64 -7.49 9.69
N VAL A 132 -0.11 -6.32 9.99
CA VAL A 132 0.51 -5.45 8.98
C VAL A 132 1.99 -5.26 9.33
N VAL A 133 2.86 -5.51 8.34
CA VAL A 133 4.31 -5.32 8.46
C VAL A 133 4.70 -4.09 7.64
N PHE A 134 5.29 -3.09 8.31
CA PHE A 134 5.70 -1.85 7.67
C PHE A 134 7.18 -1.90 7.29
N ASN A 135 7.46 -1.66 6.00
CA ASN A 135 8.82 -1.55 5.51
C ASN A 135 9.49 -0.24 5.98
N ASP A 136 10.81 -0.18 5.94
CA ASP A 136 11.57 1.01 6.33
C ASP A 136 11.21 2.22 5.45
N GLY A 137 11.06 3.39 6.09
CA GLY A 137 10.71 4.64 5.42
C GLY A 137 9.22 4.77 5.05
N TRP A 138 8.36 3.92 5.61
CA TRP A 138 6.90 4.00 5.46
C TRP A 138 6.34 5.34 5.93
N GLU A 139 6.93 5.95 6.95
CA GLU A 139 6.49 7.21 7.57
C GLU A 139 6.58 8.42 6.63
N TYR A 140 7.28 8.27 5.50
CA TYR A 140 7.40 9.26 4.43
C TYR A 140 6.37 9.06 3.31
N SER A 141 5.54 8.01 3.37
CA SER A 141 4.58 7.65 2.32
C SER A 141 3.15 7.86 2.81
N THR A 142 2.42 8.74 2.14
CA THR A 142 1.00 9.00 2.40
C THR A 142 0.17 7.71 2.40
N GLY A 143 0.41 6.81 1.43
CA GLY A 143 -0.31 5.53 1.36
C GLY A 143 -0.04 4.64 2.55
N CYS A 144 1.23 4.51 2.95
CA CYS A 144 1.59 3.71 4.13
C CYS A 144 1.02 4.31 5.42
N THR A 145 0.97 5.64 5.53
CA THR A 145 0.36 6.31 6.69
C THR A 145 -1.15 6.03 6.78
N TYR A 146 -1.88 6.02 5.65
CA TYR A 146 -3.28 5.59 5.62
C TYR A 146 -3.46 4.11 6.01
N GLU A 147 -2.60 3.24 5.48
CA GLU A 147 -2.59 1.81 5.80
C GLU A 147 -2.31 1.55 7.30
N TYR A 148 -1.43 2.34 7.93
CA TYR A 148 -1.18 2.27 9.37
C TYR A 148 -2.43 2.63 10.17
N ALA A 149 -3.10 3.74 9.83
CA ALA A 149 -4.35 4.12 10.47
C ALA A 149 -5.46 3.07 10.27
N ALA A 150 -5.54 2.46 9.08
CA ALA A 150 -6.47 1.37 8.80
C ALA A 150 -6.17 0.14 9.66
N ALA A 151 -4.90 -0.22 9.85
CA ALA A 151 -4.48 -1.34 10.69
C ALA A 151 -4.87 -1.12 12.16
N LEU A 152 -4.65 0.09 12.69
CA LEU A 152 -5.03 0.44 14.06
C LEU A 152 -6.54 0.32 14.29
N ARG A 153 -7.35 0.96 13.43
CA ARG A 153 -8.82 0.93 13.54
C ARG A 153 -9.37 -0.49 13.49
N ALA A 154 -8.69 -1.37 12.77
CA ALA A 154 -9.11 -2.73 12.58
C ALA A 154 -8.54 -3.70 13.63
N GLY A 155 -7.82 -3.20 14.64
CA GLY A 155 -7.22 -4.00 15.72
C GLY A 155 -6.13 -4.96 15.24
N ALA A 156 -5.52 -4.71 14.08
CA ALA A 156 -4.47 -5.56 13.54
C ALA A 156 -3.17 -5.41 14.34
N THR A 157 -2.40 -6.49 14.45
CA THR A 157 -1.03 -6.40 14.97
C THR A 157 -0.17 -5.63 13.98
N VAL A 158 0.52 -4.59 14.45
CA VAL A 158 1.41 -3.79 13.60
C VAL A 158 2.87 -4.07 13.94
N LEU A 159 3.64 -4.46 12.91
CA LEU A 159 5.05 -4.82 13.00
C LEU A 159 5.91 -3.87 12.16
N ASP A 160 7.16 -3.67 12.58
CA ASP A 160 8.20 -3.03 11.77
C ASP A 160 8.88 -4.04 10.81
N ALA A 161 9.86 -3.56 10.03
CA ALA A 161 10.60 -4.37 9.06
C ALA A 161 11.44 -5.48 9.73
N GLN A 162 11.69 -5.38 11.04
CA GLN A 162 12.39 -6.38 11.83
C GLN A 162 11.42 -7.35 12.53
N MET A 163 10.13 -7.32 12.18
CA MET A 163 9.05 -8.13 12.77
C MET A 163 8.80 -7.85 14.26
N SER A 164 9.21 -6.69 14.74
CA SER A 164 8.94 -6.25 16.12
C SER A 164 7.66 -5.44 16.16
N VAL A 165 6.90 -5.55 17.25
CA VAL A 165 5.68 -4.76 17.43
C VAL A 165 6.03 -3.28 17.43
N MET A 166 5.35 -2.50 16.60
CA MET A 166 5.51 -1.05 16.52
C MET A 166 4.36 -0.35 17.27
N PRO A 167 4.61 0.20 18.48
CA PRO A 167 3.58 0.88 19.25
C PRO A 167 3.04 2.11 18.51
N PRO A 168 1.75 2.47 18.69
CA PRO A 168 1.15 3.59 17.96
C PRO A 168 1.84 4.94 18.23
N ILE A 169 2.34 5.17 19.45
CA ILE A 169 3.08 6.39 19.78
C ILE A 169 4.35 6.54 18.94
N VAL A 170 5.03 5.42 18.61
CA VAL A 170 6.24 5.44 17.75
C VAL A 170 5.87 5.86 16.33
N ALA A 171 4.73 5.41 15.82
CA ALA A 171 4.24 5.81 14.51
C ALA A 171 3.88 7.30 14.43
N VAL A 172 3.24 7.85 15.47
CA VAL A 172 2.98 9.30 15.57
C VAL A 172 4.30 10.07 15.54
N THR A 173 5.27 9.71 16.39
CA THR A 173 6.58 10.38 16.43
C THR A 173 7.32 10.31 15.09
N LYS A 174 7.41 9.11 14.47
CA LYS A 174 8.10 8.94 13.19
C LYS A 174 7.47 9.78 12.07
N THR A 175 6.15 9.83 12.02
CA THR A 175 5.44 10.60 10.98
C THR A 175 5.54 12.11 11.22
N ASP A 176 5.52 12.58 12.47
CA ASP A 176 5.81 13.98 12.81
C ASP A 176 7.23 14.39 12.39
N GLU A 177 8.23 13.57 12.72
CA GLU A 177 9.63 13.79 12.33
C GLU A 177 9.80 13.84 10.81
N ALA A 178 9.18 12.90 10.09
CA ALA A 178 9.19 12.88 8.63
C ALA A 178 8.57 14.15 8.04
N ILE A 179 7.42 14.58 8.55
CA ILE A 179 6.74 15.82 8.10
C ILE A 179 7.62 17.05 8.38
N ALA A 180 8.20 17.15 9.58
CA ALA A 180 9.07 18.25 9.96
C ALA A 180 10.31 18.34 9.06
N LEU A 181 10.97 17.20 8.82
CA LEU A 181 12.13 17.10 7.95
C LEU A 181 11.80 17.52 6.52
N LEU A 182 10.75 16.94 5.93
CA LEU A 182 10.34 17.25 4.56
C LEU A 182 9.94 18.72 4.39
N ARG A 183 9.25 19.29 5.38
CA ARG A 183 8.91 20.72 5.41
C ARG A 183 10.16 21.58 5.47
N GLY A 184 11.14 21.23 6.31
CA GLY A 184 12.43 21.92 6.39
C GLY A 184 13.25 21.86 5.09
N GLN A 185 13.04 20.82 4.28
CA GLN A 185 13.62 20.66 2.95
C GLN A 185 12.82 21.38 1.84
N GLY A 186 11.73 22.08 2.19
CA GLY A 186 10.89 22.80 1.24
C GLY A 186 9.92 21.92 0.44
N HIS A 187 9.71 20.67 0.85
CA HIS A 187 8.73 19.79 0.20
C HIS A 187 7.31 20.09 0.68
N ALA A 188 6.34 19.91 -0.23
CA ALA A 188 4.92 19.92 0.13
C ALA A 188 4.58 18.67 0.96
N VAL A 189 3.95 18.89 2.12
CA VAL A 189 3.66 17.83 3.12
C VAL A 189 2.17 17.71 3.45
N GLN A 190 1.30 18.43 2.74
CA GLN A 190 -0.13 18.53 3.06
C GLN A 190 -0.80 17.15 3.08
N SER A 191 -0.60 16.33 2.04
CA SER A 191 -1.19 14.99 1.97
C SER A 191 -0.67 14.05 3.06
N LEU A 192 0.62 14.13 3.39
CA LEU A 192 1.21 13.34 4.48
C LEU A 192 0.68 13.79 5.84
N ALA A 193 0.55 15.09 6.08
CA ALA A 193 -0.03 15.63 7.30
C ALA A 193 -1.53 15.28 7.46
N VAL A 194 -2.28 15.20 6.35
CA VAL A 194 -3.66 14.68 6.38
C VAL A 194 -3.67 13.22 6.81
N ALA A 195 -2.82 12.38 6.20
CA ALA A 195 -2.74 10.96 6.57
C ALA A 195 -2.26 10.76 8.01
N GLN A 196 -1.33 11.58 8.50
CA GLN A 196 -0.83 11.51 9.88
C GLN A 196 -1.92 11.81 10.90
N ARG A 197 -2.82 12.77 10.64
CA ARG A 197 -4.00 12.99 11.48
C ARG A 197 -4.88 11.75 11.61
N GLN A 198 -4.98 10.93 10.56
CA GLN A 198 -5.72 9.67 10.62
C GLN A 198 -5.09 8.65 11.58
N ILE A 199 -3.76 8.68 11.75
CA ILE A 199 -3.09 7.86 12.79
C ILE A 199 -3.46 8.40 14.17
N VAL A 200 -3.34 9.72 14.38
CA VAL A 200 -3.67 10.35 15.68
C VAL A 200 -5.10 10.03 16.09
N GLU A 201 -6.07 10.25 15.19
CA GLU A 201 -7.49 9.93 15.43
C GLU A 201 -7.72 8.44 15.75
N ALA A 202 -7.01 7.53 15.05
CA ALA A 202 -7.12 6.10 15.30
C ALA A 202 -6.52 5.68 16.66
N VAL A 203 -5.46 6.36 17.11
CA VAL A 203 -4.86 6.14 18.44
C VAL A 203 -5.81 6.60 19.54
N GLU A 204 -6.38 7.80 19.40
CA GLU A 204 -7.33 8.37 20.36
C GLU A 204 -8.60 7.54 20.47
N SER A 205 -9.05 6.93 19.38
CA SER A 205 -10.26 6.08 19.37
C SER A 205 -10.04 4.68 19.97
N ALA A 206 -8.78 4.27 20.17
CA ALA A 206 -8.43 2.94 20.66
C ALA A 206 -8.08 2.91 22.17
N GLY A 207 -7.93 4.08 22.80
CA GLY A 207 -7.66 4.24 24.24
C GLY A 207 -8.92 4.53 25.03
#